data_AF-A0A540KR27-F1
#
_entry.id   AF-A0A540KR27-F1
#
_cell.length_a   1.000
_cell.length_b   1.000
_cell.length_c   1.000
_cell.angle_alpha   90.00
_cell.angle_beta   90.00
_cell.angle_gamma   90.00
#
_symmetry.space_group_name_H-M   'P 1'
#
loop_
_entity.id
_entity.type
_entity.pdbx_description
1 polymer ?
#
loop_
_entity_poly.entity_id
_entity_poly.type
_entity_poly.pdbx_seq_one_letter_code
_entity_poly.pdbx_strand_id
1 'polypeptide(L)'
;MLSQIPKPLSFSQTPPIPIPILNTLTIRFSTPKYSLSLLSLPVSRHRLPLATASLPDLPDHVVSLPPNDFELDRFAEVANKVADASGEVIRKYFRHKFDILDKEDSSPVTIADQTAEGAMASIISENLPSHAV
;
A
#
# COMPACT_ATOMS: atom_id res chain seq x y z
N MET A 1 6.91 20.39 66.28
CA MET A 1 6.34 20.30 64.91
C MET A 1 6.75 18.94 64.34
N LEU A 2 5.78 18.04 64.14
CA LEU A 2 5.99 16.65 63.71
C LEU A 2 6.27 16.61 62.20
N SER A 3 7.42 16.08 61.79
CA SER A 3 7.77 15.80 60.40
C SER A 3 7.08 14.51 59.95
N GLN A 4 6.15 14.61 59.00
CA GLN A 4 5.56 13.44 58.35
C GLN A 4 6.43 13.00 57.18
N ILE A 5 6.97 11.79 57.27
CA ILE A 5 7.62 11.08 56.17
C ILE A 5 6.51 10.47 55.30
N PRO A 6 6.51 10.66 53.96
CA PRO A 6 5.52 10.03 53.10
C PRO A 6 5.74 8.51 53.01
N LYS A 7 4.66 7.73 53.13
CA LYS A 7 4.66 6.27 52.98
C LYS A 7 4.93 5.88 51.51
N PRO A 8 5.81 4.91 51.23
CA PRO A 8 6.00 4.41 49.88
C PRO A 8 4.77 3.62 49.41
N LEU A 9 4.39 3.83 48.16
CA LEU A 9 3.29 3.14 47.49
C LEU A 9 3.67 1.67 47.29
N SER A 10 2.85 0.77 47.82
CA SER A 10 2.98 -0.68 47.65
C SER A 10 2.61 -1.06 46.21
N PHE A 11 3.59 -1.51 45.43
CA PHE A 11 3.35 -2.13 44.13
C PHE A 11 2.99 -3.60 44.35
N SER A 12 1.72 -3.96 44.13
CA SER A 12 1.32 -5.37 44.03
C SER A 12 1.90 -5.94 42.74
N GLN A 13 2.88 -6.83 42.86
CA GLN A 13 3.35 -7.66 41.75
C GLN A 13 2.20 -8.57 41.30
N THR A 14 1.58 -8.26 40.17
CA THR A 14 0.68 -9.20 39.50
C THR A 14 1.52 -10.32 38.87
N PRO A 15 1.08 -11.58 38.97
CA PRO A 15 1.82 -12.69 38.37
C PRO A 15 1.87 -12.54 36.84
N PRO A 16 2.97 -12.92 36.19
CA PRO A 16 3.09 -12.85 34.74
C PRO A 16 2.06 -13.78 34.10
N ILE A 17 1.24 -13.23 33.21
CA ILE A 17 0.28 -13.99 32.41
C ILE A 17 1.08 -14.91 31.46
N PRO A 18 0.74 -16.21 31.35
CA PRO A 18 1.41 -17.11 30.43
C PRO A 18 1.26 -16.63 28.99
N ILE A 19 2.38 -16.37 28.30
CA ILE A 19 2.39 -16.06 26.88
C ILE A 19 2.09 -17.36 26.12
N PRO A 20 1.00 -17.47 25.35
CA PRO A 20 0.77 -18.64 24.53
C PRO A 20 1.86 -18.70 23.45
N ILE A 21 2.53 -19.86 23.39
CA ILE A 21 3.53 -20.16 22.36
C ILE A 21 2.82 -20.09 21.01
N LEU A 22 3.14 -19.06 20.22
CA LEU A 22 2.57 -18.87 18.89
C LEU A 22 3.20 -19.91 17.97
N ASN A 23 2.46 -20.98 17.69
CA ASN A 23 2.78 -21.90 16.60
C ASN A 23 3.00 -21.06 15.34
N THR A 24 4.22 -21.10 14.82
CA THR A 24 4.63 -20.38 13.62
C THR A 24 3.84 -20.94 12.44
N LEU A 25 2.65 -20.37 12.19
CA LEU A 25 1.89 -20.62 10.98
C LEU A 25 2.69 -20.02 9.82
N THR A 26 3.55 -20.85 9.23
CA THR A 26 4.17 -20.56 7.94
C THR A 26 3.05 -20.53 6.90
N ILE A 27 2.44 -19.37 6.69
CA ILE A 27 1.57 -19.14 5.55
C ILE A 27 2.48 -19.11 4.32
N ARG A 28 2.64 -20.26 3.67
CA ARG A 28 3.26 -20.36 2.35
C ARG A 28 2.29 -19.77 1.34
N PHE A 29 2.51 -18.53 0.93
CA PHE A 29 1.90 -18.03 -0.30
C PHE A 29 2.58 -18.76 -1.46
N SER A 30 1.82 -19.63 -2.13
CA SER A 30 2.22 -20.17 -3.43
C SER A 30 2.45 -18.96 -4.33
N THR A 31 3.63 -18.84 -4.92
CA THR A 31 3.80 -17.98 -6.09
C THR A 31 2.97 -18.61 -7.20
N PRO A 32 1.86 -18.00 -7.64
CA PRO A 32 1.15 -18.53 -8.79
C PRO A 32 2.09 -18.37 -9.98
N LYS A 33 2.64 -19.48 -10.46
CA LYS A 33 3.16 -19.56 -11.83
C LYS A 33 1.94 -19.45 -12.74
N TYR A 34 1.51 -18.22 -13.03
CA TYR A 34 0.47 -17.97 -14.01
C TYR A 34 0.98 -18.45 -15.38
N SER A 35 0.71 -19.71 -15.72
CA SER A 35 0.71 -20.15 -17.10
C SER A 35 -0.60 -19.63 -17.70
N LEU A 36 -0.54 -18.41 -18.23
CA LEU A 36 -1.63 -17.84 -19.01
C LEU A 36 -1.73 -18.64 -20.32
N SER A 37 -2.50 -19.72 -20.31
CA SER A 37 -3.01 -20.30 -21.55
C SER A 37 -3.99 -19.31 -22.15
N LEU A 38 -3.47 -18.45 -23.03
CA LEU A 38 -4.29 -17.55 -23.85
C LEU A 38 -5.07 -18.41 -24.85
N LEU A 39 -6.30 -18.79 -24.49
CA LEU A 39 -7.29 -19.17 -25.47
C LEU A 39 -7.50 -17.96 -26.37
N SER A 40 -6.94 -18.01 -27.58
CA SER A 40 -7.03 -16.98 -28.60
C SER A 40 -8.48 -16.80 -29.02
N LEU A 41 -9.19 -15.86 -28.39
CA LEU A 41 -10.45 -15.34 -28.88
C LEU A 41 -10.15 -14.44 -30.09
N PRO A 42 -10.76 -14.68 -31.27
CA PRO A 42 -10.64 -13.75 -32.38
C PRO A 42 -11.44 -12.49 -32.04
N VAL A 43 -10.77 -11.50 -31.45
CA VAL A 43 -11.32 -10.14 -31.35
C VAL A 43 -11.30 -9.57 -32.76
N SER A 44 -12.42 -9.75 -33.46
CA SER A 44 -12.69 -9.10 -34.73
C SER A 44 -12.66 -7.58 -34.52
N ARG A 45 -11.54 -6.94 -34.88
CA ARG A 45 -11.45 -5.48 -34.98
C ARG A 45 -12.28 -5.03 -36.19
N HIS A 46 -13.59 -4.96 -36.03
CA HIS A 46 -14.40 -4.19 -36.95
C HIS A 46 -14.04 -2.71 -36.78
N ARG A 47 -13.18 -2.19 -37.67
CA ARG A 47 -12.98 -0.75 -37.87
C ARG A 47 -14.31 -0.17 -38.35
N LEU A 48 -15.07 0.43 -37.46
CA LEU A 48 -16.11 1.38 -37.86
C LEU A 48 -15.42 2.68 -38.29
N PRO A 49 -15.69 3.22 -39.49
CA PRO A 49 -15.19 4.54 -39.87
C PRO A 49 -16.00 5.58 -39.09
N LEU A 50 -15.37 6.19 -38.07
CA LEU A 50 -15.97 7.33 -37.37
C LEU A 50 -15.85 8.54 -38.29
N ALA A 51 -16.99 9.04 -38.79
CA ALA A 51 -17.08 10.29 -39.50
C ALA A 51 -16.55 11.44 -38.61
N THR A 52 -15.58 12.19 -39.11
CA THR A 52 -15.00 13.35 -38.43
C THR A 52 -15.99 14.50 -38.48
N ALA A 53 -16.73 14.72 -37.39
CA ALA A 53 -17.33 16.02 -37.14
C ALA A 53 -16.22 16.95 -36.64
N SER A 54 -15.81 17.88 -37.51
CA SER A 54 -14.85 18.93 -37.19
C SER A 54 -15.41 19.84 -36.10
N LEU A 55 -14.92 19.72 -34.86
CA LEU A 55 -15.03 20.79 -33.86
C LEU A 55 -13.77 21.66 -33.94
N PRO A 56 -13.90 22.99 -34.06
CA PRO A 56 -12.76 23.91 -33.96
C PRO A 56 -12.48 24.27 -32.49
N ASP A 57 -11.19 24.45 -32.19
CA ASP A 57 -10.57 25.08 -31.01
C ASP A 57 -10.92 24.52 -29.62
N LEU A 58 -10.09 23.58 -29.15
CA LEU A 58 -9.80 23.39 -27.73
C LEU A 58 -8.28 23.50 -27.51
N PRO A 59 -7.80 24.35 -26.59
CA PRO A 59 -6.37 24.65 -26.44
C PRO A 59 -5.60 23.45 -25.89
N ASP A 60 -4.46 23.14 -26.52
CA ASP A 60 -3.33 22.30 -26.08
C ASP A 60 -3.62 21.29 -24.95
N HIS A 61 -4.66 20.49 -25.08
CA HIS A 61 -4.84 19.35 -24.21
C HIS A 61 -3.75 18.37 -24.60
N VAL A 62 -2.70 18.26 -23.78
CA VAL A 62 -1.64 17.27 -23.93
C VAL A 62 -2.31 15.91 -23.98
N VAL A 63 -2.59 15.41 -25.19
CA VAL A 63 -3.09 14.05 -25.38
C VAL A 63 -1.89 13.17 -25.10
N SER A 64 -1.78 12.73 -23.85
CA SER A 64 -0.80 11.73 -23.46
C SER A 64 -1.08 10.49 -24.30
N LEU A 65 -0.18 10.18 -25.23
CA LEU A 65 -0.25 8.95 -26.01
C LEU A 65 -0.28 7.76 -25.03
N PRO A 66 -1.07 6.72 -25.31
CA PRO A 66 -1.09 5.55 -24.44
C PRO A 66 0.33 5.02 -24.25
N PRO A 67 0.71 4.62 -23.02
CA PRO A 67 2.03 4.05 -22.78
C PRO A 67 2.24 2.85 -23.69
N ASN A 68 3.44 2.77 -24.27
CA ASN A 68 3.84 1.60 -25.05
C ASN A 68 4.04 0.40 -24.11
N ASP A 69 4.11 -0.81 -24.67
CA ASP A 69 4.19 -2.05 -23.89
C ASP A 69 5.40 -2.07 -22.93
N PHE A 70 6.53 -1.48 -23.31
CA PHE A 70 7.72 -1.39 -22.46
C PHE A 70 7.53 -0.48 -21.23
N GLU A 71 6.81 0.64 -21.39
CA GLU A 71 6.48 1.52 -20.28
C GLU A 71 5.52 0.84 -19.30
N LEU A 72 4.56 0.06 -19.81
CA LEU A 72 3.65 -0.73 -18.99
C LEU A 72 4.40 -1.79 -18.17
N ASP A 73 5.34 -2.49 -18.78
CA ASP A 73 6.20 -3.46 -18.09
C ASP A 73 7.01 -2.78 -16.97
N ARG A 74 7.59 -1.62 -17.26
CA ARG A 74 8.33 -0.82 -16.28
C ARG A 74 7.44 -0.35 -15.11
N PHE A 75 6.22 0.09 -15.39
CA PHE A 75 5.27 0.45 -14.33
C PHE A 75 4.89 -0.76 -13.47
N ALA A 76 4.70 -1.92 -14.08
CA ALA A 76 4.41 -3.16 -13.35
C ALA A 76 5.57 -3.57 -12.43
N GLU A 77 6.82 -3.43 -12.88
CA GLU A 77 8.00 -3.69 -12.03
C GLU A 77 8.05 -2.79 -10.80
N VAL A 78 7.81 -1.48 -10.98
CA VAL A 78 7.77 -0.53 -9.86
C VAL A 78 6.59 -0.83 -8.94
N ALA A 79 5.40 -1.09 -9.49
CA ALA A 79 4.20 -1.42 -8.71
C ALA A 79 4.38 -2.68 -7.85
N ASN A 80 5.06 -3.70 -8.38
CA ASN A 80 5.37 -4.91 -7.61
C ASN A 80 6.28 -4.58 -6.40
N LYS A 81 7.32 -3.77 -6.59
CA LYS A 81 8.20 -3.33 -5.49
C LYS A 81 7.45 -2.53 -4.43
N VAL A 82 6.57 -1.62 -4.86
CA VAL A 82 5.69 -0.81 -4.01
C VAL A 82 4.78 -1.72 -3.17
N ALA A 83 4.16 -2.72 -3.80
CA ALA A 83 3.28 -3.68 -3.14
C ALA A 83 4.03 -4.53 -2.10
N ASP A 84 5.23 -5.01 -2.42
CA ASP A 84 6.06 -5.77 -1.51
C ASP A 84 6.44 -4.94 -0.27
N ALA A 85 6.92 -3.72 -0.46
CA ALA A 85 7.31 -2.81 0.61
C ALA A 85 6.13 -2.47 1.54
N SER A 86 4.97 -2.14 0.97
CA SER A 86 3.74 -1.92 1.74
C SER A 86 3.34 -3.15 2.55
N GLY A 87 3.40 -4.33 1.92
CA GLY A 87 3.11 -5.59 2.58
C GLY A 87 4.04 -5.88 3.75
N GLU A 88 5.34 -5.59 3.65
CA GLU A 88 6.30 -5.75 4.76
C GLU A 88 5.94 -4.88 5.96
N VAL A 89 5.47 -3.66 5.73
CA VAL A 89 5.02 -2.75 6.78
C VAL A 89 3.74 -3.28 7.42
N ILE A 90 2.69 -3.50 6.63
CA ILE A 90 1.35 -3.88 7.13
C ILE A 90 1.41 -5.18 7.94
N ARG A 91 2.23 -6.16 7.50
CA ARG A 91 2.37 -7.45 8.20
C ARG A 91 2.88 -7.31 9.63
N LYS A 92 3.68 -6.28 9.94
CA LYS A 92 4.19 -6.03 11.31
C LYS A 92 3.08 -5.64 12.28
N TYR A 93 1.99 -5.08 11.78
CA TYR A 93 0.86 -4.60 12.58
C TYR A 93 -0.35 -5.54 12.51
N PHE A 94 -0.36 -6.48 11.56
CA PHE A 94 -1.47 -7.41 11.38
C PHE A 94 -1.72 -8.25 12.64
N ARG A 95 -2.95 -8.17 13.18
CA ARG A 95 -3.40 -8.85 14.41
C ARG A 95 -2.62 -8.47 15.68
N HIS A 96 -1.86 -7.38 15.65
CA HIS A 96 -1.28 -6.78 16.84
C HIS A 96 -2.21 -5.71 17.41
N LYS A 97 -2.14 -5.48 18.72
CA LYS A 97 -2.79 -4.32 19.35
C LYS A 97 -1.88 -3.11 19.14
N PHE A 98 -2.45 -2.03 18.61
CA PHE A 98 -1.77 -0.74 18.44
C PHE A 98 -2.80 0.37 18.59
N ASP A 99 -2.32 1.58 18.87
CA ASP A 99 -3.15 2.76 19.04
C ASP A 99 -3.54 3.34 17.67
N ILE A 100 -4.77 3.81 17.57
CA ILE A 100 -5.26 4.57 16.40
C ILE A 100 -4.82 6.00 16.59
N LEU A 101 -4.18 6.58 15.56
CA LEU A 101 -3.86 8.00 15.55
C LEU A 101 -4.99 8.78 14.87
N ASP A 102 -5.17 10.03 15.24
CA ASP A 102 -6.06 10.94 14.55
C ASP A 102 -5.25 11.86 13.63
N LYS A 103 -5.79 12.17 12.46
CA LYS A 103 -5.28 13.23 11.57
C LYS A 103 -5.74 14.61 12.06
N GLU A 104 -5.26 15.66 11.39
CA GLU A 104 -5.66 17.06 11.69
C GLU A 104 -7.18 17.29 11.57
N ASP A 105 -7.85 16.56 10.67
CA ASP A 105 -9.31 16.58 10.52
C ASP A 105 -10.05 15.66 11.50
N SER A 106 -9.34 15.11 12.50
CA SER A 106 -9.84 14.11 13.47
C SER A 106 -10.33 12.81 12.83
N SER A 107 -9.98 12.53 11.57
CA SER A 107 -10.23 11.23 10.97
C SER A 107 -9.19 10.21 11.47
N PRO A 108 -9.59 8.95 11.73
CA PRO A 108 -8.66 7.93 12.22
C PRO A 108 -7.68 7.49 11.12
N VAL A 109 -6.42 7.32 11.50
CA VAL A 109 -5.35 6.71 10.69
C VAL A 109 -4.51 5.78 11.55
N THR A 110 -4.06 4.67 11.00
CA THR A 110 -3.16 3.77 11.74
C THR A 110 -1.70 4.06 11.40
N ILE A 111 -0.80 3.74 12.33
CA ILE A 111 0.65 3.77 12.07
C ILE A 111 1.01 2.89 10.86
N ALA A 112 0.31 1.76 10.68
CA ALA A 112 0.54 0.86 9.56
C ALA A 112 0.26 1.56 8.22
N ASP A 113 -0.86 2.29 8.12
CA ASP A 113 -1.25 3.00 6.91
C ASP A 113 -0.26 4.12 6.58
N GLN A 114 0.07 4.97 7.57
CA GLN A 114 1.00 6.09 7.38
C GLN A 114 2.40 5.60 6.97
N THR A 115 2.88 4.53 7.59
CA THR A 115 4.20 3.98 7.28
C THR A 115 4.21 3.30 5.91
N ALA A 116 3.12 2.60 5.54
CA ALA A 116 3.01 1.96 4.24
C ALA A 116 2.94 2.99 3.12
N GLU A 117 2.12 4.03 3.27
CA GLU A 117 2.03 5.15 2.34
C GLU A 117 3.40 5.81 2.12
N GLY A 118 4.10 6.15 3.20
CA GLY A 118 5.43 6.76 3.09
C GLY A 118 6.45 5.89 2.34
N ALA A 119 6.43 4.57 2.59
CA ALA A 119 7.30 3.62 1.88
C ALA A 119 6.95 3.53 0.39
N MET A 120 5.67 3.44 0.06
CA MET A 120 5.19 3.41 -1.33
C MET A 120 5.55 4.70 -2.07
N ALA A 121 5.29 5.86 -1.45
CA ALA A 121 5.57 7.17 -2.00
C ALA A 121 7.06 7.40 -2.29
N SER A 122 7.96 6.95 -1.41
CA SER A 122 9.41 7.04 -1.63
C SER A 122 9.82 6.26 -2.88
N ILE A 123 9.38 5.00 -2.99
CA ILE A 123 9.73 4.14 -4.14
C ILE A 123 9.19 4.75 -5.45
N ILE A 124 7.94 5.25 -5.45
CA ILE A 124 7.36 5.88 -6.64
C ILE A 124 8.15 7.14 -7.00
N SER A 125 8.47 8.02 -6.04
CA SER A 125 9.21 9.26 -6.31
C SER A 125 10.62 9.01 -6.85
N GLU A 126 11.29 7.96 -6.39
CA GLU A 126 12.63 7.57 -6.86
C GLU A 126 12.60 7.00 -8.29
N ASN A 127 11.60 6.18 -8.62
CA ASN A 127 11.54 5.49 -9.90
C ASN A 127 10.74 6.25 -10.97
N LEU A 128 9.79 7.10 -10.56
CA LEU A 128 8.82 7.80 -11.42
C LEU A 128 8.73 9.28 -11.01
N PRO A 129 9.81 10.07 -11.12
CA PRO A 129 9.88 11.44 -10.57
C PRO A 129 8.93 12.44 -11.23
N SER A 130 8.42 12.15 -12.44
CA SER A 130 7.41 12.98 -13.11
C SER A 130 5.97 12.59 -12.76
N HIS A 131 5.76 11.51 -12.01
CA HIS A 131 4.44 11.05 -11.61
C HIS A 131 4.04 11.70 -10.28
N ALA A 132 2.77 12.07 -10.19
CA ALA A 132 2.18 12.50 -8.93
C ALA A 132 1.94 11.28 -8.02
N VAL A 133 2.04 11.52 -6.72
CA VAL A 133 1.67 10.60 -5.62
C VAL A 133 0.61 11.28 -4.77
#